data_AF-A0A5K3G342-F1
#
_entry.id   AF-A0A5K3G342-F1
#
_cell.length_a   1.000
_cell.length_b   1.000
_cell.length_c   1.000
_cell.angle_alpha   90.00
_cell.angle_beta   90.00
_cell.angle_gamma   90.00
#
_symmetry.space_group_name_H-M   'P 1'
#
loop_
_entity.id
_entity.type
_entity.pdbx_description
1 polymer ?
#
loop_
_entity_poly.entity_id
_entity_poly.type
_entity_poly.pdbx_seq_one_letter_code
_entity_poly.pdbx_strand_id
1 'polypeptide(L)' 'MYGAHRREFLQGAVLGRAVSPIREAMLQPNNIMHPDDLFFPTLAYNSQLRLSGACLQGPSP' A
#
# COMPACT_ATOMS: atom_id res chain seq x y z
N MET A 1 3.71 -11.09 0.20
CA MET A 1 2.37 -11.50 0.68
C MET A 1 1.40 -11.20 -0.46
N TYR A 2 0.78 -12.22 -1.05
CA TYR A 2 -0.13 -12.03 -2.19
C TYR A 2 -1.55 -11.80 -1.68
N GLY A 3 -2.24 -10.79 -2.23
CA GLY A 3 -3.57 -10.38 -1.78
C GLY A 3 -4.50 -10.00 -2.93
N ALA A 4 -5.81 -10.04 -2.66
CA ALA A 4 -6.84 -9.57 -3.58
C ALA A 4 -7.21 -8.12 -3.21
N HIS A 5 -7.02 -7.20 -4.15
CA HIS A 5 -7.29 -5.78 -3.95
C HIS A 5 -8.40 -5.29 -4.86
N ARG A 6 -9.23 -4.37 -4.37
CA ARG A 6 -10.26 -3.74 -5.20
C ARG A 6 -9.63 -2.82 -6.24
N ARG A 7 -10.31 -2.64 -7.38
CA ARG A 7 -9.81 -1.83 -8.49
C ARG A 7 -9.56 -0.38 -8.09
N GLU A 8 -10.47 0.21 -7.32
CA GLU A 8 -10.37 1.59 -6.81
C GLU A 8 -9.17 1.77 -5.88
N PHE A 9 -8.86 0.75 -5.08
CA PHE A 9 -7.68 0.74 -4.22
C PHE A 9 -6.40 0.71 -5.07
N LEU A 10 -6.33 -0.19 -6.06
CA LEU A 10 -5.18 -0.28 -6.96
C LEU A 10 -4.94 1.04 -7.72
N GLN A 11 -6.01 1.69 -8.17
CA GLN A 11 -5.90 2.98 -8.84
C GLN A 11 -5.29 4.05 -7.91
N GLY A 12 -5.71 4.10 -6.65
CA GLY A 12 -5.14 5.00 -5.65
C GLY A 12 -3.69 4.65 -5.28
N ALA A 13 -3.40 3.36 -5.07
CA ALA A 13 -2.08 2.88 -4.68
C ALA A 13 -1.02 3.10 -5.77
N VAL A 14 -1.37 2.86 -7.03
CA VAL A 14 -0.41 2.91 -8.15
C VAL A 14 -0.32 4.32 -8.74
N LEU A 15 -1.46 4.97 -9.00
CA LEU A 15 -1.53 6.25 -9.72
C LEU A 15 -1.73 7.46 -8.80
N GLY A 16 -2.06 7.25 -7.52
CA GLY A 16 -2.36 8.32 -6.58
C GLY A 16 -1.13 9.17 -6.25
N ARG A 17 -1.28 10.50 -6.32
CA ARG A 17 -0.22 11.44 -5.92
C ARG A 17 0.03 11.46 -4.41
N ALA A 18 -1.02 11.26 -3.60
CA ALA A 18 -0.92 11.28 -2.14
C ALA A 18 0.00 10.17 -1.58
N VAL A 19 0.06 9.02 -2.25
CA VAL A 19 0.89 7.87 -1.85
C VAL A 19 2.23 7.83 -2.57
N SER A 20 2.51 8.81 -3.45
CA SER A 20 3.75 8.87 -4.22
C SER A 20 5.00 8.78 -3.34
N PRO A 21 5.11 9.49 -2.19
CA PRO A 21 6.30 9.39 -1.35
C PRO A 21 6.56 7.97 -0.82
N ILE A 22 5.51 7.22 -0.49
CA ILE A 22 5.61 5.82 -0.03
C ILE A 22 6.10 4.94 -1.18
N ARG A 23 5.54 5.12 -2.38
CA ARG A 23 5.97 4.38 -3.58
C ARG A 23 7.43 4.67 -3.91
N GLU A 24 7.85 5.93 -3.93
CA GLU A 24 9.24 6.30 -4.20
C GLU A 24 10.19 5.71 -3.14
N ALA A 25 9.83 5.75 -1.86
CA ALA A 25 10.63 5.15 -0.79
C ALA A 25 10.79 3.63 -0.95
N MET A 26 9.76 2.93 -1.45
CA MET A 26 9.80 1.48 -1.71
C MET A 26 10.62 1.12 -2.95
N LEU A 27 10.75 2.04 -3.91
CA LEU A 27 11.54 1.86 -5.13
C LEU A 27 13.01 2.25 -4.95
N GLN A 28 13.35 2.96 -3.87
CA GLN A 28 14.74 3.34 -3.60
C GLN A 28 15.61 2.09 -3.36
N PRO A 29 16.73 1.94 -4.10
CA PRO A 29 17.63 0.81 -3.93
C PRO A 29 18.13 0.71 -2.49
N ASN A 30 18.15 -0.51 -1.94
CA ASN A 30 18.63 -0.83 -0.59
C ASN A 30 17.92 -0.10 0.57
N ASN A 31 16.79 0.58 0.32
CA ASN A 31 16.05 1.28 1.39
C ASN A 31 15.11 0.34 2.16
N ILE A 32 14.52 -0.65 1.47
CA ILE A 32 13.57 -1.62 2.03
C ILE A 32 13.99 -3.02 1.55
N MET A 33 14.10 -3.99 2.47
CA MET A 33 14.58 -5.35 2.18
C MET A 33 13.56 -6.17 1.35
N HIS A 34 12.26 -5.98 1.56
CA HIS A 34 11.16 -6.70 0.89
C HIS A 34 10.00 -5.74 0.56
N PRO A 35 10.15 -4.86 -0.46
CA PRO A 35 9.12 -3.87 -0.78
C PRO A 35 7.82 -4.51 -1.30
N ASP A 36 7.89 -5.68 -1.91
CA ASP A 36 6.75 -6.47 -2.38
C ASP A 36 5.88 -7.01 -1.23
N ASP A 37 6.50 -7.33 -0.09
CA ASP A 37 5.80 -7.75 1.12
C ASP A 37 5.15 -6.56 1.86
N LEU A 38 5.68 -5.35 1.70
CA LEU A 38 5.32 -4.20 2.52
C LEU A 38 4.44 -3.17 1.82
N PHE A 39 4.57 -2.98 0.51
CA PHE A 39 3.93 -1.87 -0.19
C PHE A 39 2.40 -1.88 -0.04
N PHE A 40 1.74 -2.96 -0.46
CA PHE A 40 0.29 -3.02 -0.39
C PHE A 40 -0.26 -3.07 1.03
N PRO A 41 0.30 -3.86 1.98
CA PRO A 41 -0.16 -3.83 3.36
C PRO A 41 -0.02 -2.46 4.04
N THR A 42 1.08 -1.76 3.79
CA THR A 42 1.30 -0.40 4.34
C THR A 42 0.20 0.56 3.89
N LEU A 43 -0.25 0.45 2.64
CA LEU A 43 -1.33 1.28 2.11
C LEU A 43 -2.71 0.80 2.54
N ALA A 44 -2.94 -0.52 2.55
CA ALA A 44 -4.23 -1.13 2.83
C ALA A 44 -4.66 -0.96 4.28
N TYR A 45 -3.72 -0.94 5.23
CA TYR A 45 -4.03 -0.85 6.66
C TYR A 45 -3.72 0.52 7.28
N ASN A 46 -3.38 1.52 6.47
CA ASN A 46 -3.17 2.88 6.94
C ASN A 46 -4.42 3.75 6.72
N SER A 47 -5.22 3.89 7.78
CA SER A 47 -6.47 4.66 7.77
C SER A 47 -6.28 6.16 7.50
N GLN A 48 -5.08 6.70 7.71
CA GLN A 48 -4.79 8.12 7.46
C GLN A 48 -4.74 8.44 5.96
N LEU A 49 -4.41 7.46 5.12
CA LEU A 49 -4.36 7.63 3.66
C LEU A 49 -5.75 7.70 3.02
N ARG A 50 -6.79 7.26 3.75
CA ARG A 50 -8.20 7.27 3.31
C ARG A 50 -8.39 6.71 1.89
N LEU A 51 -7.62 5.69 1.53
CA LEU A 51 -7.71 5.06 0.22
C LEU A 51 -9.03 4.32 0.09
N SER A 52 -9.74 4.57 -1.03
CA SER A 52 -10.97 3.84 -1.32
C SER A 52 -10.67 2.35 -1.51
N GLY A 53 -11.49 1.48 -0.90
CA GLY A 53 -11.29 0.03 -0.96
C GLY A 53 -10.14 -0.51 -0.10
N ALA A 54 -9.53 0.32 0.76
CA ALA A 54 -8.56 -0.12 1.77
C ALA A 54 -9.24 -0.89 2.92
N CYS A 55 -8.45 -1.66 3.65
CA CYS A 55 -8.92 -2.44 4.80
C CYS A 55 -9.07 -1.55 6.04
N LEU A 56 -10.16 -1.72 6.79
CA LEU A 56 -10.38 -0.99 8.04
C LEU A 56 -9.73 -1.66 9.26
N GLN A 57 -9.47 -2.98 9.17
CA GLN A 57 -8.90 -3.80 10.24
C GLN A 57 -7.89 -4.77 9.64
N GLY A 58 -6.75 -4.93 10.31
CA GLY A 58 -5.75 -5.95 10.00
C GLY A 58 -6.31 -7.37 10.16
N PRO A 59 -5.72 -8.38 9.52
CA PRO A 59 -6.06 -9.77 9.80
C PRO A 59 -5.81 -10.07 11.28
N SER A 60 -6.73 -10.80 11.92
CA SER A 60 -6.54 -11.31 13.29
C SER A 60 -5.38 -12.34 13.30
N PRO A 61 -4.57 -12.42 14.37
CA PRO A 61 -3.47 -13.38 14.49
C PRO A 61 -3.90 -14.83 14.31
#